data_AF-A0A227JAY8-F1
#
_entry.id   AF-A0A227JAY8-F1
#
_cell.length_a   1.000
_cell.length_b   1.000
_cell.length_c   1.000
_cell.angle_alpha   90.00
_cell.angle_beta   90.00
_cell.angle_gamma   90.00
#
_symmetry.space_group_name_H-M   'P 1'
#
loop_
_entity.id
_entity.type
_entity.pdbx_description
1 polymer ?
#
loop_
_entity_poly.entity_id
_entity_poly.type
_entity_poly.pdbx_seq_one_letter_code
_entity_poly.pdbx_strand_id
1 'polypeptide(L)' 'MIKGSEYPSIRALRTFVAVANYLSFSKAADDLCVTQGAVSKQMASLE' A
#
# COMPACT_ATOMS: atom_id res chain seq x y z
N MET A 1 -19.32 -5.31 -17.74
CA MET A 1 -19.12 -5.72 -16.33
C MET A 1 -17.64 -5.65 -16.05
N ILE A 2 -17.20 -4.71 -15.23
CA ILE A 2 -15.79 -4.56 -14.86
C ILE A 2 -15.42 -5.73 -13.93
N LYS A 3 -14.31 -6.41 -14.20
CA LYS A 3 -13.89 -7.62 -13.46
C LYS A 3 -13.25 -7.20 -12.14
N GLY A 4 -13.58 -7.85 -11.02
CA GLY A 4 -13.02 -7.51 -9.69
C GLY A 4 -11.49 -7.63 -9.56
N SER A 5 -10.82 -8.18 -10.57
CA SER A 5 -9.36 -8.29 -10.69
C SER A 5 -8.69 -7.02 -11.22
N GLU A 6 -9.45 -6.05 -11.72
CA GLU A 6 -8.93 -4.84 -12.38
C GLU A 6 -8.66 -3.70 -11.39
N TYR A 7 -9.12 -3.84 -10.14
CA TYR A 7 -8.99 -2.81 -9.12
C TYR A 7 -7.97 -3.19 -8.06
N PRO A 8 -7.14 -2.22 -7.61
CA PRO A 8 -6.22 -2.46 -6.51
C PRO A 8 -6.98 -2.78 -5.22
N SER A 9 -6.36 -3.59 -4.36
CA SER A 9 -6.94 -3.90 -3.06
C SER A 9 -7.02 -2.65 -2.17
N ILE A 10 -8.00 -2.59 -1.26
CA ILE A 10 -8.12 -1.50 -0.27
C ILE A 10 -6.83 -1.33 0.55
N ARG A 11 -6.14 -2.44 0.83
CA ARG A 11 -4.84 -2.40 1.53
C ARG A 11 -3.77 -1.66 0.71
N ALA A 12 -3.69 -1.96 -0.59
CA ALA A 12 -2.74 -1.29 -1.47
C ALA A 12 -3.03 0.22 -1.53
N LEU A 13 -4.29 0.62 -1.68
CA LEU A 13 -4.69 2.04 -1.66
C LEU A 13 -4.36 2.74 -0.33
N ARG A 14 -4.63 2.09 0.81
CA ARG A 14 -4.26 2.64 2.13
C ARG A 14 -2.75 2.81 2.27
N THR A 15 -1.98 1.82 1.85
CA THR A 15 -0.52 1.87 1.87
C THR A 15 0.02 2.99 1.00
N PHE A 16 -0.55 3.20 -0.19
CA PHE A 16 -0.18 4.31 -1.06
C PHE A 16 -0.36 5.67 -0.38
N VAL A 17 -1.53 5.92 0.22
CA VAL A 17 -1.81 7.18 0.93
C VAL A 17 -0.85 7.39 2.11
N ALA A 18 -0.60 6.35 2.91
CA ALA A 18 0.34 6.44 4.03
C ALA A 18 1.77 6.75 3.55
N VAL A 19 2.26 6.03 2.53
CA VAL A 19 3.59 6.29 1.95
C VAL A 19 3.68 7.70 1.38
N ALA A 20 2.64 8.19 0.70
CA ALA A 20 2.61 9.56 0.16
C ALA A 20 2.66 10.63 1.26
N ASN A 21 1.97 10.41 2.39
CA ASN A 21 1.99 11.35 3.53
C ASN A 21 3.34 11.39 4.24
N TYR A 22 4.00 10.24 4.43
CA TYR A 22 5.26 10.17 5.17
C TYR A 22 6.51 10.28 4.30
N LEU A 23 6.38 10.12 2.99
CA LEU A 23 7.49 9.98 2.03
C LEU A 23 8.51 8.91 2.46
N SER A 24 8.07 7.90 3.20
CA SER A 24 8.94 6.89 3.81
C SER A 24 8.18 5.59 4.05
N PHE A 25 8.72 4.49 3.52
CA PHE A 25 8.11 3.17 3.64
C PHE A 25 8.19 2.65 5.08
N SER A 26 9.27 2.96 5.80
CA SER A 26 9.43 2.55 7.20
C SER A 26 8.43 3.27 8.12
N LYS A 27 8.20 4.57 7.93
CA LYS A 27 7.21 5.32 8.70
C LYS A 27 5.77 4.91 8.38
N ALA A 28 5.47 4.66 7.10
CA ALA A 28 4.16 4.14 6.71
C ALA A 28 3.89 2.73 7.26
N ALA A 29 4.94 1.90 7.37
CA ALA A 29 4.83 0.57 7.99
C ALA A 29 4.52 0.66 9.49
N ASP A 30 5.17 1.58 10.20
CA ASP A 30 4.91 1.87 11.61
C ASP A 30 3.46 2.35 11.83
N ASP A 31 3.02 3.35 11.06
CA ASP A 31 1.65 3.90 11.12
C ASP A 31 0.56 2.83 10.85
N LEU A 32 0.80 1.96 9.86
CA LEU A 32 -0.13 0.90 9.48
C LEU A 32 0.01 -0.38 10.32
N CYS A 33 0.94 -0.42 11.29
CA CYS A 33 1.24 -1.59 12.11
C CYS A 33 1.55 -2.85 11.28
N VAL A 34 2.37 -2.70 10.24
CA VAL A 34 2.83 -3.79 9.35
C VAL A 34 4.34 -3.74 9.18
N THR A 35 4.92 -4.76 8.55
CA THR A 35 6.36 -4.73 8.21
C THR A 35 6.61 -3.88 6.97
N GLN A 36 7.81 -3.30 6.87
CA GLN A 36 8.22 -2.56 5.66
C GLN A 36 8.16 -3.43 4.40
N GLY A 37 8.45 -4.74 4.51
CA GLY A 37 8.30 -5.69 3.40
C GLY A 37 6.85 -5.86 2.94
N ALA A 38 5.87 -5.78 3.86
CA ALA A 38 4.46 -5.79 3.49
C ALA A 38 4.05 -4.51 2.76
N VAL A 39 4.57 -3.35 3.17
CA VAL A 39 4.39 -2.06 2.46
C VAL A 39 4.94 -2.16 1.03
N SER A 40 6.18 -2.65 0.88
CA SER A 40 6.82 -2.82 -0.42
C SER A 40 5.98 -3.70 -1.37
N LYS A 41 5.52 -4.87 -0.89
CA LYS A 41 4.66 -5.77 -1.68
C LYS A 41 3.32 -5.14 -2.07
N GLN A 42 2.72 -4.34 -1.19
CA GLN A 42 1.45 -3.67 -1.46
C GLN A 42 1.59 -2.54 -2.47
N MET A 43 2.69 -1.75 -2.41
CA MET A 43 3.00 -0.74 -3.42
C MET A 43 3.26 -1.37 -4.79
N ALA A 44 4.07 -2.44 -4.83
CA ALA A 44 4.34 -3.18 -6.07
C ALA A 44 3.10 -3.84 -6.70
N SER A 45 1.97 -3.92 -5.98
CA SER A 45 0.69 -4.37 -6.56
C SER A 45 -0.12 -3.26 -7.24
N LEU A 46 0.34 -2.01 -7.12
CA LEU A 46 -0.25 -0.82 -7.75
C LEU A 46 0.50 -0.37 -9.01
N GLU A 47 1.74 -0.83 -9.18
CA GLU A 47 2.59 -0.64 -10.36
C GLU A 47 2.29 -1.71 -11.42
#